data_AF-A0A8K0KLV3-F1
#
_entry.id   AF-A0A8K0KLV3-F1
#
_cell.length_a   1.000
_cell.length_b   1.000
_cell.length_c   1.000
_cell.angle_alpha   90.00
_cell.angle_beta   90.00
_cell.angle_gamma   90.00
#
_symmetry.space_group_name_H-M   'P 1'
#
loop_
_entity.id
_entity.type
_entity.pdbx_description
1 polymer ?
#
loop_
_entity_poly.entity_id
_entity_poly.type
_entity_poly.pdbx_seq_one_letter_code
_entity_poly.pdbx_strand_id
1 'polypeptide(L)'
;METNFLDEKKRARYYVKGSVMEVEEDRTHEFKGHRNIAVEEIPPWCVDIKDKNRKTRSAISRNICGFINSELGGTIYLGVLDNGEIEGIPLTLYQQDHVKLSLSNTLQRFRPPFPKHLYSINFVPCLDKKDIIFQHIAKSPSSSKSKSEAKNGNETNTKEGFVSGGWDWEVEQKEQIILPKMLQLKEDSLRRRPHILQTYKYCWCDDDSYGRNCHGHTSTSYVVEIIIKPPSPRDPEIRKYLIPSTELHIKPIFQAEDGSIYIRRQATLIRRSLNDVVTEAVEEVQLQYLPTLKKAEIEYRKLQSLVEAMEVKESLERMLLENKGESVNDHNDP
;
A
#
# COMPACT_ATOMS: atom_id res chain seq x y z
N MET A 1 35.13 3.59 -17.41
CA MET A 1 34.25 2.50 -17.87
C MET A 1 32.82 2.88 -17.48
N GLU A 2 32.29 3.89 -18.14
CA GLU A 2 30.90 4.32 -18.01
C GLU A 2 30.19 3.89 -19.30
N THR A 3 29.48 2.78 -19.25
CA THR A 3 28.62 2.35 -20.36
C THR A 3 27.39 1.66 -19.81
N ASN A 4 26.22 2.14 -20.25
CA ASN A 4 24.89 1.52 -20.20
C ASN A 4 23.96 1.89 -19.04
N PHE A 5 23.55 3.16 -18.93
CA PHE A 5 22.42 3.56 -18.07
C PHE A 5 21.23 4.20 -18.79
N LEU A 6 21.22 4.27 -20.13
CA LEU A 6 20.21 5.03 -20.89
C LEU A 6 19.60 4.35 -22.12
N ASP A 7 19.67 3.02 -22.26
CA ASP A 7 19.01 2.35 -23.41
C ASP A 7 18.31 1.00 -23.10
N GLU A 8 17.79 0.83 -21.89
CA GLU A 8 16.67 -0.09 -21.67
C GLU A 8 15.38 0.61 -22.08
N LYS A 9 15.15 0.68 -23.40
CA LYS A 9 13.82 0.92 -23.98
C LYS A 9 12.78 0.17 -23.17
N LYS A 10 11.85 0.92 -22.54
CA LYS A 10 10.65 0.46 -21.82
C LYS A 10 10.08 -0.81 -22.47
N ARG A 11 10.56 -1.98 -22.05
CA ARG A 11 9.86 -3.23 -22.31
C ARG A 11 8.56 -3.09 -21.52
N ALA A 12 7.44 -3.18 -22.21
CA ALA A 12 6.15 -3.16 -21.54
C ALA A 12 6.17 -4.25 -20.47
N ARG A 13 5.99 -3.86 -19.20
CA ARG A 13 5.89 -4.81 -18.11
C ARG A 13 4.54 -5.51 -18.22
N TYR A 14 4.56 -6.84 -18.23
CA TYR A 14 3.36 -7.69 -18.21
C TYR A 14 3.66 -8.96 -17.42
N TYR A 15 2.60 -9.61 -16.95
CA TYR A 15 2.64 -10.96 -16.39
C TYR A 15 2.03 -11.96 -17.37
N VAL A 16 2.40 -13.24 -17.25
CA VAL A 16 1.86 -14.31 -18.10
C VAL A 16 0.86 -15.12 -17.29
N LYS A 17 -0.37 -15.25 -17.78
CA LYS A 17 -1.39 -16.04 -17.10
C LYS A 17 -1.01 -17.52 -17.07
N GLY A 18 -1.18 -18.15 -15.89
CA GLY A 18 -0.84 -19.55 -15.63
C GLY A 18 0.66 -19.83 -15.53
N SER A 19 1.53 -18.80 -15.46
CA SER A 19 2.91 -18.98 -15.00
C SER A 19 3.00 -18.75 -13.49
N VAL A 20 4.12 -19.13 -12.90
CA VAL A 20 4.42 -18.91 -11.47
C VAL A 20 5.22 -17.61 -11.33
N MET A 21 5.00 -16.86 -10.25
CA MET A 21 5.80 -15.70 -9.88
C MET A 21 7.27 -16.09 -9.70
N GLU A 22 8.18 -15.20 -10.10
CA GLU A 22 9.63 -15.38 -9.90
C GLU A 22 10.05 -15.19 -8.45
N VAL A 23 9.25 -14.45 -7.68
CA VAL A 23 9.42 -14.25 -6.24
C VAL A 23 8.52 -15.20 -5.47
N GLU A 24 8.92 -15.56 -4.26
CA GLU A 24 8.09 -16.32 -3.31
C GLU A 24 7.49 -15.38 -2.26
N GLU A 25 6.44 -15.84 -1.57
CA GLU A 25 5.91 -15.10 -0.41
C GLU A 25 6.95 -15.06 0.71
N ASP A 26 7.27 -13.86 1.17
CA ASP A 26 8.33 -13.66 2.16
C ASP A 26 8.03 -12.46 3.08
N ARG A 27 9.05 -11.83 3.66
CA ARG A 27 8.92 -10.65 4.53
C ARG A 27 8.46 -9.38 3.81
N THR A 28 8.53 -9.35 2.49
CA THR A 28 8.33 -8.18 1.63
C THR A 28 7.41 -8.45 0.46
N HIS A 29 7.00 -9.70 0.20
CA HIS A 29 6.12 -10.10 -0.88
C HIS A 29 4.93 -10.89 -0.34
N GLU A 30 3.72 -10.54 -0.78
CA GLU A 30 2.46 -11.18 -0.39
C GLU A 30 1.59 -11.43 -1.62
N PHE A 31 1.01 -12.62 -1.75
CA PHE A 31 0.08 -12.96 -2.82
C PHE A 31 -1.35 -13.00 -2.32
N LYS A 32 -2.27 -12.49 -3.14
CA LYS A 32 -3.70 -12.54 -2.88
C LYS A 32 -4.45 -12.75 -4.20
N GLY A 33 -5.24 -13.82 -4.28
CA GLY A 33 -6.10 -14.08 -5.45
C GLY A 33 -7.32 -13.15 -5.57
N HIS A 34 -7.49 -12.17 -4.68
CA HIS A 34 -8.69 -11.32 -4.62
C HIS A 34 -8.35 -9.85 -4.39
N ARG A 35 -9.32 -8.97 -4.61
CA ARG A 35 -9.17 -7.50 -4.45
C ARG A 35 -9.86 -6.90 -3.23
N ASN A 36 -10.28 -7.70 -2.24
CA ASN A 36 -10.93 -7.19 -1.01
C ASN A 36 -9.91 -6.47 -0.11
N ILE A 37 -9.94 -5.14 -0.11
CA ILE A 37 -8.95 -4.30 0.56
C ILE A 37 -9.25 -4.17 2.04
N ALA A 38 -10.48 -3.79 2.38
CA ALA A 38 -10.91 -3.54 3.75
C ALA A 38 -11.71 -4.72 4.33
N VAL A 39 -11.80 -4.78 5.66
CA VAL A 39 -12.58 -5.83 6.35
C VAL A 39 -14.06 -5.82 5.94
N GLU A 40 -14.65 -4.66 5.70
CA GLU A 40 -16.07 -4.53 5.33
C GLU A 40 -16.38 -5.01 3.91
N GLU A 41 -15.36 -5.16 3.08
CA GLU A 41 -15.47 -5.69 1.72
C GLU A 41 -15.51 -7.22 1.68
N ILE A 42 -15.17 -7.88 2.79
CA ILE A 42 -15.21 -9.34 2.87
C ILE A 42 -16.68 -9.77 3.00
N PRO A 43 -17.20 -10.57 2.06
CA PRO A 43 -18.56 -11.06 2.19
C PRO A 43 -18.76 -11.98 3.40
N PRO A 44 -19.92 -11.95 4.06
CA PRO A 44 -20.19 -12.80 5.24
C PRO A 44 -20.03 -14.30 4.96
N TRP A 45 -20.30 -14.75 3.73
CA TRP A 45 -20.17 -16.15 3.31
C TRP A 45 -18.72 -16.61 3.10
N CYS A 46 -17.73 -15.72 3.18
CA CYS A 46 -16.31 -16.09 3.17
C CYS A 46 -15.80 -16.49 4.56
N VAL A 47 -16.64 -16.42 5.60
CA VAL A 47 -16.37 -16.91 6.95
C VAL A 47 -17.10 -18.24 7.11
N ASP A 48 -16.37 -19.31 7.47
CA ASP A 48 -16.98 -20.60 7.72
C ASP A 48 -17.99 -20.50 8.88
N ILE A 49 -19.21 -20.95 8.64
CA ILE A 49 -20.33 -20.90 9.59
C ILE A 49 -20.06 -21.84 10.78
N LYS A 50 -19.34 -22.94 10.55
CA LYS A 50 -19.04 -23.96 11.56
C LYS A 50 -17.79 -23.61 12.37
N ASP A 51 -16.81 -22.97 11.73
CA ASP A 51 -15.60 -22.49 12.38
C ASP A 51 -15.36 -21.02 12.01
N LYS A 52 -15.78 -20.11 12.90
CA LYS A 52 -15.61 -18.67 12.71
C LYS A 52 -14.14 -18.24 12.52
N ASN A 53 -13.17 -19.11 12.84
CA ASN A 53 -11.76 -18.85 12.63
C ASN A 53 -11.27 -19.24 11.23
N ARG A 54 -12.00 -20.08 10.49
CA ARG A 54 -11.64 -20.48 9.13
C ARG A 54 -12.23 -19.48 8.13
N LYS A 55 -11.40 -18.54 7.70
CA LYS A 55 -11.75 -17.57 6.66
C LYS A 55 -11.11 -17.98 5.33
N THR A 56 -11.89 -18.04 4.26
CA THR A 56 -11.36 -18.32 2.90
C THR A 56 -10.72 -17.08 2.28
N ARG A 57 -11.01 -15.90 2.82
CA ARG A 57 -10.45 -14.61 2.38
C ARG A 57 -10.15 -13.72 3.59
N SER A 58 -9.13 -12.89 3.46
CA SER A 58 -8.81 -11.88 4.46
C SER A 58 -8.52 -10.54 3.80
N ALA A 59 -8.92 -9.45 4.46
CA ALA A 59 -8.68 -8.10 3.97
C ALA A 59 -7.19 -7.87 3.70
N ILE A 60 -6.85 -7.17 2.62
CA ILE A 60 -5.47 -6.84 2.27
C ILE A 60 -4.85 -5.85 3.29
N SER A 61 -5.68 -5.01 3.91
CA SER A 61 -5.28 -4.03 4.92
C SER A 61 -4.42 -4.59 6.05
N ARG A 62 -4.70 -5.80 6.53
CA ARG A 62 -3.91 -6.46 7.58
C ARG A 62 -2.46 -6.68 7.17
N ASN A 63 -2.23 -7.03 5.90
CA ASN A 63 -0.89 -7.26 5.36
C ASN A 63 -0.16 -5.94 5.14
N ILE A 64 -0.88 -4.89 4.71
CA ILE A 64 -0.32 -3.54 4.62
C ILE A 64 0.14 -3.07 6.01
N CYS A 65 -0.70 -3.22 7.03
CA CYS A 65 -0.36 -2.91 8.42
C CYS A 65 0.88 -3.70 8.89
N GLY A 66 0.92 -5.00 8.56
CA GLY A 66 2.08 -5.87 8.81
C GLY A 66 3.38 -5.36 8.18
N PHE A 67 3.34 -4.96 6.91
CA PHE A 67 4.51 -4.43 6.20
C PHE A 67 4.99 -3.12 6.81
N ILE A 68 4.08 -2.19 7.10
CA ILE A 68 4.41 -0.88 7.68
C ILE A 68 5.11 -1.08 9.03
N ASN A 69 4.55 -1.93 9.90
CA ASN A 69 5.11 -2.19 11.24
C ASN A 69 6.38 -3.05 11.22
N SER A 70 6.71 -3.68 10.10
CA SER A 70 7.95 -4.48 9.93
C SER A 70 9.13 -3.68 9.37
N GLU A 71 8.91 -2.41 8.99
CA GLU A 71 9.91 -1.44 8.51
C GLU A 71 10.62 -1.75 7.20
N LEU A 72 10.35 -2.90 6.58
CA LEU A 72 10.91 -3.23 5.27
C LEU A 72 10.04 -2.68 4.14
N GLY A 73 8.78 -2.35 4.43
CA GLY A 73 7.77 -2.16 3.41
C GLY A 73 7.46 -3.50 2.72
N GLY A 74 7.02 -3.43 1.47
CA GLY A 74 6.76 -4.64 0.68
C GLY A 74 5.83 -4.39 -0.50
N THR A 75 5.55 -5.45 -1.24
CA THR A 75 4.64 -5.47 -2.38
C THR A 75 3.59 -6.55 -2.17
N ILE A 76 2.32 -6.18 -2.32
CA ILE A 76 1.20 -7.11 -2.36
C ILE A 76 0.77 -7.26 -3.82
N TYR A 77 0.69 -8.51 -4.30
CA TYR A 77 0.26 -8.85 -5.64
C TYR A 77 -1.17 -9.39 -5.61
N LEU A 78 -2.11 -8.62 -6.16
CA LEU A 78 -3.49 -9.06 -6.32
C LEU A 78 -3.65 -9.76 -7.67
N GLY A 79 -4.34 -10.90 -7.68
CA GLY A 79 -4.45 -11.78 -8.85
C GLY A 79 -3.35 -12.84 -8.92
N VAL A 80 -2.64 -13.07 -7.82
CA VAL A 80 -1.69 -14.18 -7.67
C VAL A 80 -2.24 -15.12 -6.60
N LEU A 81 -2.31 -16.41 -6.91
CA LEU A 81 -2.77 -17.46 -6.00
C LEU A 81 -1.71 -17.76 -4.93
N ASP A 82 -2.13 -18.41 -3.83
CA ASP A 82 -1.23 -18.74 -2.71
C ASP A 82 -0.08 -19.69 -3.12
N ASN A 83 -0.24 -20.44 -4.22
CA ASN A 83 0.81 -21.28 -4.80
C ASN A 83 1.78 -20.49 -5.72
N GLY A 84 1.64 -19.17 -5.82
CA GLY A 84 2.41 -18.30 -6.69
C GLY A 84 1.95 -18.26 -8.15
N GLU A 85 0.87 -18.96 -8.52
CA GLU A 85 0.35 -18.95 -9.89
C GLU A 85 -0.33 -17.62 -10.22
N ILE A 86 -0.01 -17.06 -11.38
CA ILE A 86 -0.55 -15.80 -11.88
C ILE A 86 -1.88 -16.06 -12.59
N GLU A 87 -2.98 -15.62 -11.99
CA GLU A 87 -4.32 -15.67 -12.61
C GLU A 87 -4.71 -14.31 -13.22
N GLY A 88 -4.32 -13.23 -12.55
CA GLY A 88 -4.79 -11.87 -12.80
C GLY A 88 -6.24 -11.65 -12.36
N ILE A 89 -6.64 -10.39 -12.24
CA ILE A 89 -8.02 -9.99 -11.95
C ILE A 89 -8.55 -9.21 -13.16
N PRO A 90 -9.68 -9.61 -13.77
CA PRO A 90 -10.30 -8.83 -14.83
C PRO A 90 -10.82 -7.51 -14.26
N LEU A 91 -10.30 -6.39 -14.75
CA LEU A 91 -10.67 -5.06 -14.26
C LEU A 91 -10.96 -4.10 -15.42
N THR A 92 -12.14 -3.48 -15.38
CA THR A 92 -12.41 -2.28 -16.20
C THR A 92 -11.67 -1.07 -15.64
N LEU A 93 -11.54 0.00 -16.43
CA LEU A 93 -10.96 1.27 -15.97
C LEU A 93 -11.64 1.79 -14.69
N TYR A 94 -12.98 1.73 -14.62
CA TYR A 94 -13.75 2.16 -13.45
C TYR A 94 -13.49 1.29 -12.22
N GLN A 95 -13.27 -0.01 -12.41
CA GLN A 95 -12.90 -0.90 -11.31
C GLN A 95 -11.46 -0.65 -10.84
N GLN A 96 -10.53 -0.28 -11.72
CA GLN A 96 -9.19 0.15 -11.30
C GLN A 96 -9.27 1.40 -10.42
N ASP A 97 -10.11 2.36 -10.78
CA ASP A 97 -10.33 3.56 -9.97
C ASP A 97 -11.02 3.24 -8.64
N HIS A 98 -11.98 2.31 -8.63
CA HIS A 98 -12.54 1.77 -7.39
C HIS A 98 -11.42 1.23 -6.48
N VAL A 99 -10.54 0.35 -6.98
CA VAL A 99 -9.44 -0.23 -6.19
C VAL A 99 -8.53 0.87 -5.62
N LYS A 100 -8.17 1.88 -6.42
CA LYS A 100 -7.35 3.02 -5.94
C LYS A 100 -8.05 3.80 -4.81
N LEU A 101 -9.34 4.07 -4.97
CA LEU A 101 -10.14 4.82 -4.00
C LEU A 101 -10.32 4.01 -2.71
N SER A 102 -10.64 2.72 -2.82
CA SER A 102 -10.76 1.82 -1.65
C SER A 102 -9.44 1.73 -0.89
N LEU A 103 -8.30 1.61 -1.58
CA LEU A 103 -6.98 1.61 -0.94
C LEU A 103 -6.72 2.91 -0.17
N SER A 104 -6.88 4.06 -0.84
CA SER A 104 -6.64 5.36 -0.22
C SER A 104 -7.56 5.59 0.97
N ASN A 105 -8.82 5.19 0.86
CA ASN A 105 -9.82 5.37 1.89
C ASN A 105 -9.57 4.43 3.09
N THR A 106 -9.10 3.21 2.85
CA THR A 106 -8.70 2.27 3.91
C THR A 106 -7.48 2.77 4.68
N LEU A 107 -6.44 3.20 3.98
CA LEU A 107 -5.19 3.68 4.61
C LEU A 107 -5.36 4.99 5.39
N GLN A 108 -6.34 5.82 5.03
CA GLN A 108 -6.70 7.00 5.81
C GLN A 108 -7.34 6.66 7.16
N ARG A 109 -7.93 5.46 7.29
CA ARG A 109 -8.55 4.99 8.55
C ARG A 109 -7.56 4.30 9.49
N PHE A 110 -6.32 4.08 9.05
CA PHE A 110 -5.29 3.57 9.94
C PHE A 110 -5.03 4.56 11.07
N ARG A 111 -4.49 4.07 12.18
CA ARG A 111 -4.09 4.90 13.31
C ARG A 111 -2.61 4.69 13.61
N PRO A 112 -1.75 5.68 13.29
CA PRO A 112 -2.06 6.93 12.58
C PRO A 112 -2.40 6.70 11.09
N PRO A 113 -3.06 7.67 10.41
CA PRO A 113 -3.32 7.58 8.97
C PRO A 113 -2.04 7.44 8.17
N PHE A 114 -2.03 6.54 7.16
CA PHE A 114 -0.81 6.27 6.39
C PHE A 114 -0.65 7.27 5.21
N PRO A 115 0.50 7.95 5.08
CA PRO A 115 0.71 8.97 4.04
C PRO A 115 0.66 8.46 2.60
N LYS A 116 0.08 9.27 1.69
CA LYS A 116 -0.11 8.90 0.27
C LYS A 116 1.16 8.65 -0.51
N HIS A 117 2.25 9.37 -0.23
CA HIS A 117 3.51 9.24 -0.96
C HIS A 117 4.32 7.99 -0.57
N LEU A 118 3.93 7.33 0.51
CA LEU A 118 4.53 6.09 1.01
C LEU A 118 3.90 4.82 0.44
N TYR A 119 2.92 4.94 -0.47
CA TYR A 119 2.45 3.80 -1.23
C TYR A 119 2.20 4.15 -2.70
N SER A 120 2.17 3.14 -3.54
CA SER A 120 1.78 3.26 -4.95
C SER A 120 1.05 2.00 -5.40
N ILE A 121 0.22 2.15 -6.42
CA ILE A 121 -0.54 1.06 -7.02
C ILE A 121 -0.27 1.00 -8.51
N ASN A 122 0.18 -0.16 -9.00
CA ASN A 122 0.42 -0.40 -10.41
C ASN A 122 -0.54 -1.47 -10.92
N PHE A 123 -1.15 -1.22 -12.07
CA PHE A 123 -1.97 -2.19 -12.79
C PHE A 123 -1.13 -2.75 -13.94
N VAL A 124 -0.58 -3.94 -13.76
CA VAL A 124 0.29 -4.59 -14.75
C VAL A 124 -0.54 -5.59 -15.55
N PRO A 125 -0.65 -5.45 -16.89
CA PRO A 125 -1.45 -6.37 -17.70
C PRO A 125 -0.99 -7.82 -17.54
N CYS A 126 -1.96 -8.72 -17.40
CA CYS A 126 -1.77 -10.16 -17.44
C CYS A 126 -2.20 -10.67 -18.81
N LEU A 127 -1.25 -11.23 -19.57
CA LEU A 127 -1.47 -11.70 -20.93
C LEU A 127 -1.56 -13.22 -20.97
N ASP A 128 -2.43 -13.75 -21.82
CA ASP A 128 -2.40 -15.18 -22.12
C ASP A 128 -1.19 -15.51 -23.00
N LYS A 129 -0.66 -16.74 -22.87
CA LYS A 129 0.47 -17.23 -23.70
C LYS A 129 0.22 -17.04 -25.20
N LYS A 130 -1.04 -17.14 -25.63
CA LYS A 130 -1.45 -16.92 -27.03
C LYS A 130 -1.26 -15.47 -27.46
N ASP A 131 -1.61 -14.51 -26.61
CA ASP A 131 -1.53 -13.07 -26.92
C ASP A 131 -0.09 -12.58 -27.03
N ILE A 132 0.82 -13.16 -26.24
CA ILE A 132 2.25 -12.86 -26.28
C ILE A 132 2.82 -13.19 -27.67
N ILE A 133 2.44 -14.33 -28.24
CA ILE A 133 2.90 -14.75 -29.58
C ILE A 133 2.44 -13.74 -30.63
N PHE A 134 1.18 -13.30 -30.59
CA PHE A 134 0.66 -12.30 -31.53
C PHE A 134 1.37 -10.95 -31.42
N GLN A 135 1.73 -10.50 -30.21
CA GLN A 135 2.49 -9.25 -30.04
C GLN A 135 3.91 -9.32 -30.61
N HIS A 136 4.56 -10.48 -30.58
CA HIS A 136 5.89 -10.67 -31.16
C HIS A 136 5.83 -10.77 -32.69
N ILE A 137 4.79 -11.41 -33.24
CA ILE A 137 4.56 -11.48 -34.69
C ILE A 137 4.24 -10.08 -35.26
N ALA A 138 3.36 -9.31 -34.61
CA ALA A 138 2.96 -7.97 -35.06
C ALA A 138 4.10 -6.93 -34.99
N LYS A 139 5.13 -7.16 -34.17
CA LYS A 139 6.31 -6.29 -34.04
C LYS A 139 7.46 -6.66 -34.97
N SER A 140 7.34 -7.75 -35.73
CA SER A 140 8.31 -8.09 -36.77
C SER A 140 8.06 -7.18 -37.99
N PRO A 141 9.04 -6.38 -38.45
CA PRO A 141 8.84 -5.54 -39.62
C PRO A 141 8.64 -6.43 -40.83
N SER A 142 7.41 -6.49 -41.35
CA SER A 142 7.13 -7.11 -42.63
C SER A 142 7.83 -6.31 -43.72
N SER A 143 9.00 -6.80 -44.11
CA SER A 143 9.63 -6.47 -45.37
C SER A 143 8.71 -6.88 -46.52
N SER A 144 8.41 -5.91 -47.38
CA SER A 144 8.05 -6.03 -48.79
C SER A 144 6.59 -6.30 -49.19
N LYS A 145 6.22 -5.57 -50.26
CA LYS A 145 5.10 -5.73 -51.21
C LYS A 145 3.75 -5.14 -50.78
N SER A 146 3.02 -4.42 -51.62
CA SER A 146 3.28 -3.71 -52.89
C SER A 146 1.98 -2.95 -53.17
N LYS A 147 2.11 -1.70 -53.65
CA LYS A 147 1.00 -0.94 -54.21
C LYS A 147 0.37 -1.72 -55.37
N SER A 148 -0.95 -1.88 -55.36
CA SER A 148 -1.73 -2.01 -56.58
C SER A 148 -3.09 -1.34 -56.39
N GLU A 149 -3.25 -0.23 -57.11
CA GLU A 149 -4.48 0.51 -57.35
C GLU A 149 -5.46 -0.30 -58.22
N ALA A 150 -6.75 -0.22 -57.91
CA ALA A 150 -7.86 -0.43 -58.86
C ALA A 150 -9.08 0.34 -58.29
N LYS A 151 -9.38 1.54 -58.80
CA LYS A 151 -10.26 1.87 -59.94
C LYS A 151 -11.72 1.41 -59.78
N ASN A 152 -12.57 2.41 -59.53
CA ASN A 152 -13.91 2.69 -60.04
C ASN A 152 -14.68 1.57 -60.76
N GLY A 153 -15.89 1.30 -60.25
CA GLY A 153 -17.02 0.75 -60.98
C GLY A 153 -18.27 1.53 -60.60
N ASN A 154 -18.71 2.41 -61.50
CA ASN A 154 -19.92 3.22 -61.45
C ASN A 154 -21.01 2.40 -62.14
N GLU A 155 -22.15 2.12 -61.50
CA GLU A 155 -23.32 1.57 -62.19
C GLU A 155 -24.59 2.36 -61.86
N THR A 156 -25.23 2.74 -62.96
CA THR A 156 -26.42 3.57 -63.13
C THR A 156 -27.71 2.75 -63.15
N ASN A 157 -28.83 3.46 -62.98
CA ASN A 157 -30.23 3.10 -63.30
C ASN A 157 -30.95 2.21 -62.27
N THR A 158 -32.21 2.43 -61.92
CA THR A 158 -33.34 3.00 -62.69
C THR A 158 -34.41 3.54 -61.75
N LYS A 159 -35.09 4.62 -62.16
CA LYS A 159 -36.31 5.13 -61.55
C LYS A 159 -37.50 4.28 -62.01
N GLU A 160 -38.32 3.80 -61.08
CA GLU A 160 -39.75 3.60 -61.30
C GLU A 160 -40.53 4.17 -60.10
N GLY A 161 -41.57 4.94 -60.42
CA GLY A 161 -42.35 5.71 -59.47
C GLY A 161 -43.44 4.88 -58.82
N PHE A 162 -43.66 5.13 -57.53
CA PHE A 162 -44.90 4.80 -56.85
C PHE A 162 -45.33 6.00 -56.00
N VAL A 163 -46.48 6.57 -56.33
CA VAL A 163 -47.14 7.64 -55.58
C VAL A 163 -48.14 6.97 -54.65
N SER A 164 -48.02 7.20 -53.35
CA SER A 164 -49.11 7.59 -52.42
C SER A 164 -48.81 7.14 -51.00
N GLY A 165 -49.04 8.05 -50.04
CA GLY A 165 -48.95 7.78 -48.61
C GLY A 165 -48.05 8.77 -47.90
N GLY A 166 -48.52 10.01 -47.73
CA GLY A 166 -47.92 10.95 -46.80
C GLY A 166 -48.04 10.39 -45.39
N TRP A 167 -46.94 9.83 -44.90
CA TRP A 167 -46.68 9.54 -43.49
C TRP A 167 -45.42 10.33 -43.12
N ASP A 168 -45.50 11.13 -42.07
CA ASP A 168 -44.46 12.06 -41.60
C ASP A 168 -43.14 11.33 -41.27
N TRP A 169 -42.22 11.31 -42.24
CA TRP A 169 -40.87 10.75 -42.09
C TRP A 169 -39.96 11.54 -41.12
N GLU A 170 -40.35 12.77 -40.74
CA GLU A 170 -39.58 13.63 -39.82
C GLU A 170 -39.75 13.26 -38.34
N VAL A 171 -40.80 12.51 -37.96
CA VAL A 171 -41.04 12.11 -36.58
C VAL A 171 -40.25 10.85 -36.22
N GLU A 172 -40.14 9.91 -37.15
CA GLU A 172 -39.45 8.62 -36.95
C GLU A 172 -37.92 8.75 -36.92
N GLN A 173 -37.34 9.71 -37.66
CA GLN A 173 -35.90 10.01 -37.60
C GLN A 173 -35.47 10.70 -36.30
N LYS A 174 -36.35 11.48 -35.67
CA LYS A 174 -36.06 12.10 -34.36
C LYS A 174 -36.08 11.07 -33.24
N GLU A 175 -37.03 10.14 -33.25
CA GLU A 175 -37.10 9.07 -32.24
C GLU A 175 -35.91 8.09 -32.31
N GLN A 176 -35.43 7.75 -33.52
CA GLN A 176 -34.27 6.86 -33.69
C GLN A 176 -32.93 7.47 -33.25
N ILE A 177 -32.80 8.80 -33.17
CA ILE A 177 -31.59 9.50 -32.70
C ILE A 177 -31.70 9.89 -31.22
N ILE A 178 -32.91 10.19 -30.73
CA ILE A 178 -33.14 10.62 -29.35
C ILE A 178 -33.03 9.45 -28.37
N LEU A 179 -33.52 8.25 -28.71
CA LEU A 179 -33.45 7.08 -27.83
C LEU A 179 -32.00 6.66 -27.48
N PRO A 180 -31.09 6.48 -28.47
CA PRO A 180 -29.70 6.16 -28.19
C PRO A 180 -29.00 7.25 -27.39
N LYS A 181 -29.29 8.53 -27.68
CA LYS A 181 -28.70 9.67 -26.97
C LYS A 181 -29.20 9.80 -25.53
N MET A 182 -30.48 9.51 -25.27
CA MET A 182 -31.05 9.47 -23.92
C MET A 182 -30.52 8.28 -23.10
N LEU A 183 -30.33 7.12 -23.72
CA LEU A 183 -29.69 5.95 -23.10
C LEU A 183 -28.23 6.26 -22.75
N GLN A 184 -27.49 6.88 -23.66
CA GLN A 184 -26.10 7.27 -23.46
C GLN A 184 -25.94 8.34 -22.36
N LEU A 185 -26.86 9.32 -22.29
CA LEU A 185 -26.89 10.32 -21.22
C LEU A 185 -27.22 9.71 -19.85
N LYS A 186 -28.11 8.72 -19.78
CA LYS A 186 -28.39 7.96 -18.55
C LYS A 186 -27.16 7.15 -18.12
N GLU A 187 -26.47 6.52 -19.06
CA GLU A 187 -25.25 5.75 -18.81
C GLU A 187 -24.10 6.64 -18.27
N ASP A 188 -23.91 7.82 -18.86
CA ASP A 188 -22.93 8.81 -18.40
C ASP A 188 -23.27 9.36 -17.01
N SER A 189 -24.56 9.53 -16.70
CA SER A 189 -24.99 9.97 -15.36
C SER A 189 -24.68 8.93 -14.28
N LEU A 190 -24.77 7.63 -14.60
CA LEU A 190 -24.43 6.53 -13.70
C LEU A 190 -22.93 6.46 -13.46
N ARG A 191 -22.12 6.63 -14.52
CA ARG A 191 -20.65 6.62 -14.46
C ARG A 191 -20.03 7.79 -13.68
N ARG A 192 -20.82 8.85 -13.42
CA ARG A 192 -20.43 9.98 -12.57
C ARG A 192 -20.79 9.79 -11.10
N ARG A 193 -21.50 8.72 -10.74
CA ARG A 193 -21.85 8.45 -9.34
C ARG A 193 -20.58 8.06 -8.57
N PRO A 194 -20.45 8.50 -7.31
CA PRO A 194 -19.33 8.07 -6.48
C PRO A 194 -19.34 6.54 -6.33
N HIS A 195 -18.16 5.94 -6.28
CA HIS A 195 -18.04 4.53 -5.96
C HIS A 195 -18.54 4.26 -4.55
N ILE A 196 -19.20 3.12 -4.37
CA ILE A 196 -19.59 2.62 -3.05
C ILE A 196 -18.39 1.81 -2.56
N LEU A 197 -17.72 2.29 -1.51
CA LEU A 197 -16.53 1.67 -0.93
C LEU A 197 -16.90 0.96 0.37
N GLN A 198 -15.98 0.14 0.91
CA GLN A 198 -16.11 -0.47 2.26
C GLN A 198 -17.39 -1.29 2.44
N THR A 199 -17.79 -2.02 1.41
CA THR A 199 -18.94 -2.90 1.50
C THR A 199 -18.71 -4.11 0.61
N TYR A 200 -19.24 -5.26 1.03
CA TYR A 200 -19.27 -6.46 0.19
C TYR A 200 -20.31 -6.35 -0.94
N LYS A 201 -21.14 -5.30 -0.96
CA LYS A 201 -22.13 -5.06 -2.01
C LYS A 201 -21.45 -4.61 -3.31
N TYR A 202 -22.06 -4.96 -4.43
CA TYR A 202 -21.60 -4.52 -5.74
C TYR A 202 -21.70 -3.00 -5.89
N CYS A 203 -20.65 -2.42 -6.47
CA CYS A 203 -20.67 -1.04 -6.92
C CYS A 203 -21.19 -1.00 -8.36
N TRP A 204 -21.70 0.15 -8.81
CA TRP A 204 -22.16 0.34 -10.19
C TRP A 204 -21.09 -0.03 -11.24
N CYS A 205 -19.79 0.06 -10.91
CA CYS A 205 -18.71 -0.33 -11.81
C CYS A 205 -18.59 -1.86 -11.98
N ASP A 206 -19.09 -2.63 -11.02
CA ASP A 206 -19.19 -4.08 -11.12
C ASP A 206 -20.36 -4.48 -12.00
N ASP A 207 -21.49 -3.80 -11.87
CA ASP A 207 -22.65 -3.97 -12.75
C ASP A 207 -22.31 -3.58 -14.20
N ASP A 208 -21.58 -2.47 -14.43
CA ASP A 208 -21.07 -2.07 -15.75
C ASP A 208 -20.14 -3.15 -16.32
N SER A 209 -19.19 -3.66 -15.52
CA SER A 209 -18.30 -4.74 -15.95
C SER A 209 -19.06 -6.03 -16.27
N TYR A 210 -20.05 -6.39 -15.46
CA TYR A 210 -20.88 -7.57 -15.69
C TYR A 210 -21.70 -7.42 -16.97
N GLY A 211 -22.35 -6.26 -17.15
CA GLY A 211 -23.10 -5.94 -18.37
C GLY A 211 -22.22 -6.04 -19.61
N ARG A 212 -21.01 -5.47 -19.60
CA ARG A 212 -20.05 -5.56 -20.71
C ARG A 212 -19.69 -7.01 -21.03
N ASN A 213 -19.41 -7.82 -20.01
CA ASN A 213 -19.08 -9.23 -20.17
C ASN A 213 -20.25 -10.03 -20.79
N CYS A 214 -21.49 -9.77 -20.38
CA CYS A 214 -22.69 -10.37 -20.97
C CYS A 214 -22.87 -10.01 -22.46
N HIS A 215 -22.33 -8.87 -22.89
CA HIS A 215 -22.31 -8.45 -24.31
C HIS A 215 -21.01 -8.84 -25.01
N GLY A 216 -20.26 -9.83 -24.50
CA GLY A 216 -19.05 -10.35 -25.12
C GLY A 216 -17.81 -9.46 -25.01
N HIS A 217 -17.85 -8.38 -24.22
CA HIS A 217 -16.68 -7.55 -23.99
C HIS A 217 -15.88 -8.13 -22.81
N THR A 218 -14.72 -8.68 -23.10
CA THR A 218 -13.80 -9.21 -22.07
C THR A 218 -12.90 -8.10 -21.54
N SER A 219 -12.93 -7.87 -20.22
CA SER A 219 -11.99 -6.97 -19.56
C SER A 219 -10.57 -7.56 -19.56
N THR A 220 -9.57 -6.72 -19.76
CA THR A 220 -8.16 -7.11 -19.58
C THR A 220 -7.93 -7.54 -18.14
N SER A 221 -7.20 -8.65 -17.95
CA SER A 221 -6.76 -9.10 -16.64
C SER A 221 -5.50 -8.35 -16.20
N TYR A 222 -5.38 -8.06 -14.92
CA TYR A 222 -4.25 -7.34 -14.34
C TYR A 222 -3.74 -8.06 -13.10
N VAL A 223 -2.43 -8.06 -12.90
CA VAL A 223 -1.84 -8.18 -11.57
C VAL A 223 -1.76 -6.78 -10.99
N VAL A 224 -2.37 -6.58 -9.83
CA VAL A 224 -2.34 -5.27 -9.14
C VAL A 224 -1.23 -5.31 -8.10
N GLU A 225 -0.21 -4.49 -8.27
CA GLU A 225 0.90 -4.36 -7.33
C GLU A 225 0.62 -3.19 -6.40
N ILE A 226 0.41 -3.47 -5.11
CA ILE A 226 0.36 -2.45 -4.06
C ILE A 226 1.73 -2.42 -3.40
N ILE A 227 2.48 -1.37 -3.66
CA ILE A 227 3.83 -1.17 -3.14
C ILE A 227 3.73 -0.26 -1.92
N ILE A 228 4.24 -0.74 -0.78
CA ILE A 228 4.32 -0.04 0.49
C ILE A 228 5.79 0.28 0.75
N LYS A 229 6.11 1.57 0.89
CA LYS A 229 7.45 2.03 1.24
C LYS A 229 7.65 1.97 2.75
N PRO A 230 8.86 1.69 3.22
CA PRO A 230 9.17 1.70 4.64
C PRO A 230 9.00 3.12 5.21
N PRO A 231 8.32 3.30 6.36
CA PRO A 231 8.17 4.61 6.97
C PRO A 231 9.52 5.10 7.48
N SER A 232 9.99 6.23 6.94
CA SER A 232 11.23 6.86 7.40
C SER A 232 10.96 7.80 8.58
N PRO A 233 11.75 7.75 9.67
CA PRO A 233 11.63 8.72 10.78
C PRO A 233 11.89 10.17 10.35
N ARG A 234 12.55 10.38 9.21
CA ARG A 234 12.83 11.70 8.63
C ARG A 234 11.64 12.28 7.87
N ASP A 235 10.61 11.48 7.63
CA ASP A 235 9.44 11.90 6.88
C ASP A 235 8.59 12.89 7.71
N PRO A 236 8.27 14.09 7.19
CA PRO A 236 7.51 15.09 7.93
C PRO A 236 6.11 14.63 8.38
N GLU A 237 5.42 13.81 7.58
CA GLU A 237 4.07 13.33 7.92
C GLU A 237 4.12 12.26 9.01
N ILE A 238 5.15 11.41 9.00
CA ILE A 238 5.38 10.40 10.04
C ILE A 238 5.86 11.08 11.33
N ARG A 239 6.73 12.08 11.22
CA ARG A 239 7.33 12.79 12.36
C ARG A 239 6.30 13.49 13.24
N LYS A 240 5.14 13.87 12.71
CA LYS A 240 4.01 14.43 13.49
C LYS A 240 3.51 13.48 14.58
N TYR A 241 3.71 12.18 14.39
CA TYR A 241 3.28 11.14 15.32
C TYR A 241 4.43 10.63 16.21
N LEU A 242 5.65 11.15 16.03
CA LEU A 242 6.78 10.88 16.91
C LEU A 242 6.72 11.80 18.13
N ILE A 243 7.22 11.30 19.27
CA ILE A 243 7.28 12.08 20.52
C ILE A 243 8.26 13.26 20.30
N PRO A 244 7.80 14.52 20.38
CA PRO A 244 8.62 15.69 19.99
C PRO A 244 9.86 15.93 20.84
N SER A 245 9.92 15.34 22.03
CA SER A 245 10.88 15.68 23.09
C SER A 245 11.97 14.63 23.33
N THR A 246 11.97 13.52 22.61
CA THR A 246 12.92 12.44 22.86
C THR A 246 13.84 12.22 21.66
N GLU A 247 15.15 12.17 21.89
CA GLU A 247 16.14 11.61 20.93
C GLU A 247 15.88 10.12 20.66
N LEU A 248 14.94 9.52 21.40
CA LEU A 248 14.42 8.18 21.17
C LEU A 248 13.72 8.13 19.82
N HIS A 249 14.38 7.50 18.84
CA HIS A 249 13.83 7.20 17.53
C HIS A 249 12.84 6.02 17.61
N ILE A 250 11.86 6.10 18.53
CA ILE A 250 10.81 5.09 18.67
C ILE A 250 9.86 5.24 17.48
N LYS A 251 9.71 4.17 16.71
CA LYS A 251 8.92 4.19 15.48
C LYS A 251 7.43 4.16 15.82
N PRO A 252 6.58 4.83 15.05
CA PRO A 252 5.15 4.79 15.28
C PRO A 252 4.64 3.40 14.90
N ILE A 253 3.83 2.82 15.77
CA ILE A 253 3.11 1.59 15.48
C ILE A 253 1.77 1.96 14.84
N PHE A 254 1.45 1.28 13.75
CA PHE A 254 0.22 1.47 13.01
C PHE A 254 -0.80 0.40 13.40
N GLN A 255 -2.02 0.86 13.66
CA GLN A 255 -3.20 0.05 13.85
C GLN A 255 -4.05 0.10 12.57
N ALA A 256 -4.51 -1.06 12.11
CA ALA A 256 -5.38 -1.17 10.94
C ALA A 256 -6.80 -0.67 11.24
N GLU A 257 -7.66 -0.59 10.22
CA GLU A 257 -9.03 -0.11 10.33
C GLU A 257 -9.91 -0.97 11.26
N ASP A 258 -9.53 -2.22 11.49
CA ASP A 258 -10.20 -3.16 12.39
C ASP A 258 -9.77 -3.00 13.86
N GLY A 259 -8.91 -2.01 14.16
CA GLY A 259 -8.38 -1.78 15.50
C GLY A 259 -7.28 -2.74 15.92
N SER A 260 -6.80 -3.62 15.04
CA SER A 260 -5.73 -4.56 15.36
C SER A 260 -4.37 -4.07 14.90
N ILE A 261 -3.33 -4.48 15.62
CA ILE A 261 -1.94 -4.26 15.23
C ILE A 261 -1.44 -5.55 14.59
N TYR A 262 -0.91 -5.44 13.39
CA TYR A 262 -0.34 -6.57 12.67
C TYR A 262 1.15 -6.35 12.48
N ILE A 263 1.95 -7.38 12.73
CA ILE A 263 3.40 -7.37 12.53
C ILE A 263 3.74 -8.57 11.65
N ARG A 264 4.45 -8.32 10.54
CA ARG A 264 4.90 -9.39 9.66
C ARG A 264 6.22 -9.98 10.16
N ARG A 265 6.26 -11.31 10.34
CA ARG A 265 7.48 -12.08 10.64
C ARG A 265 7.61 -13.18 9.58
N GLN A 266 8.67 -13.12 8.78
CA GLN A 266 8.81 -13.99 7.60
C GLN A 266 7.58 -13.84 6.67
N ALA A 267 6.97 -14.94 6.23
CA ALA A 267 5.73 -14.94 5.45
C ALA A 267 4.46 -14.97 6.32
N THR A 268 4.57 -14.85 7.65
CA THR A 268 3.41 -14.94 8.55
C THR A 268 3.05 -13.59 9.16
N LEU A 269 1.75 -13.35 9.28
CA LEU A 269 1.22 -12.17 9.94
C LEU A 269 0.80 -12.49 11.39
N ILE A 270 1.43 -11.80 12.34
CA ILE A 270 1.12 -11.94 13.77
C ILE A 270 0.23 -10.77 14.18
N ARG A 271 -0.93 -11.07 14.77
CA ARG A 271 -1.79 -10.08 15.41
C ARG A 271 -1.27 -9.84 16.83
N ARG A 272 -1.08 -8.58 17.23
CA ARG A 272 -0.66 -8.18 18.58
C ARG A 272 -1.71 -7.30 19.24
N SER A 273 -1.82 -7.42 20.55
CA SER A 273 -2.55 -6.45 21.35
C SER A 273 -1.68 -5.21 21.59
N LEU A 274 -2.31 -4.08 21.93
CA LEU A 274 -1.57 -2.88 22.31
C LEU A 274 -0.67 -3.12 23.54
N ASN A 275 -1.13 -3.93 24.49
CA ASN A 275 -0.35 -4.25 25.68
C ASN A 275 0.91 -5.05 25.35
N ASP A 276 0.82 -6.00 24.39
CA ASP A 276 2.01 -6.75 23.96
C ASP A 276 3.04 -5.82 23.33
N VAL A 277 2.58 -4.89 22.49
CA VAL A 277 3.45 -3.91 21.82
C VAL A 277 4.09 -2.97 22.84
N VAL A 278 3.33 -2.49 23.82
CA VAL A 278 3.85 -1.64 24.91
C VAL A 278 4.88 -2.41 25.74
N THR A 279 4.60 -3.68 26.05
CA THR A 279 5.53 -4.52 26.82
C THR A 279 6.83 -4.73 26.06
N GLU A 280 6.76 -5.10 24.77
CA GLU A 280 7.94 -5.26 23.91
C GLU A 280 8.73 -3.95 23.77
N ALA A 281 8.04 -2.80 23.62
CA ALA A 281 8.70 -1.50 23.56
C ALA A 281 9.40 -1.12 24.86
N VAL A 282 8.79 -1.41 26.02
CA VAL A 282 9.40 -1.18 27.34
C VAL A 282 10.63 -2.08 27.50
N GLU A 283 10.55 -3.35 27.12
CA GLU A 283 11.68 -4.28 27.15
C GLU A 283 12.82 -3.82 26.24
N GLU A 284 12.52 -3.37 25.02
CA GLU A 284 13.51 -2.86 24.07
C GLU A 284 14.22 -1.60 24.61
N VAL A 285 13.45 -0.64 25.13
CA VAL A 285 13.99 0.57 25.76
C VAL A 285 14.84 0.19 26.98
N GLN A 286 14.37 -0.73 27.83
CA GLN A 286 15.17 -1.19 28.95
C GLN A 286 16.48 -1.80 28.46
N LEU A 287 16.45 -2.76 27.53
CA LEU A 287 17.67 -3.40 27.02
C LEU A 287 18.67 -2.40 26.40
N GLN A 288 18.16 -1.39 25.69
CA GLN A 288 19.01 -0.38 25.06
C GLN A 288 19.61 0.62 26.06
N TYR A 289 18.85 1.06 27.07
CA TYR A 289 19.25 2.17 27.95
C TYR A 289 19.75 1.73 29.34
N LEU A 290 19.41 0.52 29.80
CA LEU A 290 19.89 -0.01 31.09
C LEU A 290 21.42 0.02 31.21
N PRO A 291 22.21 -0.35 30.16
CA PRO A 291 23.67 -0.30 30.25
C PRO A 291 24.19 1.12 30.47
N THR A 292 23.62 2.11 29.78
CA THR A 292 23.99 3.52 29.89
C THR A 292 23.62 4.08 31.27
N LEU A 293 22.42 3.77 31.76
CA LEU A 293 21.98 4.15 33.10
C LEU A 293 22.87 3.55 34.19
N LYS A 294 23.21 2.26 34.09
CA LYS A 294 24.13 1.60 35.02
C LYS A 294 25.52 2.23 35.00
N LYS A 295 26.03 2.59 33.82
CA LYS A 295 27.32 3.28 33.69
C LYS A 295 27.28 4.66 34.36
N ALA A 296 26.23 5.44 34.12
CA ALA A 296 26.03 6.74 34.75
C ALA A 296 25.88 6.62 36.28
N GLU A 297 25.19 5.59 36.77
CA GLU A 297 25.04 5.33 38.20
C GLU A 297 26.39 5.02 38.87
N ILE A 298 27.24 4.21 38.21
CA ILE A 298 28.60 3.92 38.69
C ILE A 298 29.44 5.20 38.75
N GLU A 299 29.35 6.05 37.73
CA GLU A 299 30.08 7.32 37.67
C GLU A 299 29.60 8.29 38.76
N TYR A 300 28.29 8.41 38.96
CA TYR A 300 27.70 9.20 40.03
C TYR A 300 28.18 8.76 41.41
N ARG A 301 28.19 7.45 41.70
CA ARG A 301 28.70 6.92 42.98
C ARG A 301 30.19 7.23 43.19
N LYS A 302 31.00 7.19 42.13
CA LYS A 302 32.42 7.59 42.21
C LYS A 302 32.56 9.06 42.57
N LEU A 303 31.84 9.94 41.88
CA LEU A 303 31.87 11.37 42.16
C LEU A 303 31.39 11.68 43.58
N GLN A 304 30.32 11.02 44.04
CA GLN A 304 29.82 11.16 45.40
C GLN A 304 30.89 10.80 46.45
N SER A 305 31.58 9.66 46.27
CA SER A 305 32.67 9.27 47.18
C SER A 305 33.85 10.25 47.20
N LEU A 306 34.11 10.93 46.08
CA LEU A 306 35.16 11.95 46.00
C LEU A 306 34.76 13.23 46.74
N VAL A 307 33.50 13.65 46.62
CA VAL A 307 32.97 14.81 47.35
C VAL A 307 33.04 14.56 48.86
N GLU A 308 32.57 13.39 49.32
CA GLU A 308 32.64 13.01 50.74
C GLU A 308 34.10 12.99 51.26
N ALA A 309 35.04 12.48 50.46
CA ALA A 309 36.46 12.48 50.83
C ALA A 309 37.06 13.90 50.91
N MET A 310 36.63 14.82 50.04
CA MET A 310 37.05 16.22 50.07
C MET A 310 36.50 16.93 51.32
N GLU A 311 35.24 16.72 51.68
CA GLU A 311 34.63 17.31 52.89
C GLU A 311 35.35 16.86 54.16
N VAL A 312 35.70 15.56 54.27
CA VAL A 312 36.48 15.03 55.39
C VAL A 312 37.87 15.67 55.45
N LYS A 313 38.53 15.82 54.30
CA LYS A 313 39.86 16.45 54.21
C LYS A 313 39.81 17.92 54.67
N GLU A 314 38.82 18.69 54.22
CA GLU A 314 38.64 20.08 54.65
C GLU A 314 38.35 20.21 56.14
N SER A 315 37.57 19.28 56.71
CA SER A 315 37.32 19.24 58.17
C SER A 315 38.60 18.96 58.96
N LEU A 316 39.44 18.03 58.46
CA LEU A 316 40.72 17.69 59.09
C LEU A 316 41.70 18.87 59.03
N GLU A 317 41.78 19.55 57.88
CA GLU A 317 42.61 20.74 57.70
C GLU A 317 42.17 21.88 58.64
N ARG A 318 40.86 22.09 58.83
CA ARG A 318 40.34 23.07 59.81
C ARG A 318 40.76 22.75 61.26
N MET A 319 40.60 21.50 61.70
CA MET A 319 41.03 21.06 63.03
C MET A 319 42.55 21.23 63.25
N LEU A 320 43.36 20.99 62.22
CA LEU A 320 44.82 21.16 62.31
C LEU A 320 45.24 22.64 62.41
N LEU A 321 44.50 23.56 61.79
CA LEU A 321 44.73 25.00 61.95
C LEU A 321 44.33 25.49 63.34
N GLU A 322 43.20 25.04 63.87
CA GLU A 322 42.74 25.39 65.22
C GLU A 322 43.77 24.97 66.29
N ASN A 323 44.26 23.72 66.21
CA ASN A 323 45.28 23.21 67.15
C ASN A 323 46.63 23.96 67.08
N LYS A 324 46.99 24.56 65.92
CA LYS A 324 48.23 25.33 65.79
C LYS A 324 48.10 26.74 66.39
N GLY A 325 46.90 27.29 66.48
CA GLY A 325 46.62 28.63 67.02
C GLY A 325 46.75 28.75 68.54
N GLU A 326 46.60 27.65 69.29
CA GLU A 326 46.61 27.68 70.77
C GLU A 326 48.01 27.63 71.41
N SER A 327 49.09 27.46 70.63
CA SER A 327 50.45 27.22 71.18
C SER A 327 51.35 28.46 71.34
N VAL A 328 50.84 29.69 71.13
CA VAL A 328 51.71 30.89 71.02
C VAL A 328 51.53 31.94 72.14
N ASN A 329 50.65 31.75 73.12
CA ASN A 329 50.32 32.85 74.07
C ASN A 329 50.92 32.76 75.49
N ASP A 330 51.97 31.97 75.74
CA ASP A 330 52.43 31.76 77.13
C ASP A 330 53.78 32.38 77.52
N HIS A 331 54.45 33.16 76.66
CA HIS A 331 55.70 33.84 77.04
C HIS A 331 55.73 35.31 76.59
N ASN A 332 55.16 36.19 77.42
CA ASN A 332 55.65 37.56 77.59
C ASN A 332 55.17 38.11 78.95
N ASP A 333 56.04 37.99 79.95
CA ASP A 333 56.22 38.96 81.03
C ASP A 333 57.75 39.11 81.18
N PRO A 334 58.27 40.33 81.44
CA PRO A 334 57.97 41.07 82.66
C PRO A 334 57.57 42.54 82.52
#